data_AF-A0A352A002-F1
#
_entry.id   AF-A0A352A002-F1
#
_cell.length_a   1.000
_cell.length_b   1.000
_cell.length_c   1.000
_cell.angle_alpha   90.00
_cell.angle_beta   90.00
_cell.angle_gamma   90.00
#
_symmetry.space_group_name_H-M   'P 1'
#
loop_
_entity.id
_entity.type
_entity.pdbx_description
1 polymer ?
#
loop_
_entity_poly.entity_id
_entity_poly.type
_entity_poly.pdbx_seq_one_letter_code
_entity_poly.pdbx_strand_id
1 'polypeptide(L)' 'MKTSTKIVWLGYASIAFAFIWGSGIVAAMIARRLAGTYVPTTPREAGDLRGGKLLATIGLWLNAVVLAVIIWSMISTHVL' A
#
# COMPACT_ATOMS: atom_id res chain seq x y z
N MET A 1 18.20 3.95 -7.81
CA MET A 1 16.79 4.36 -7.99
C MET A 1 16.49 5.56 -7.09
N LYS A 2 15.87 6.61 -7.64
CA LYS A 2 15.40 7.78 -6.88
C LYS A 2 14.33 7.37 -5.86
N THR A 3 14.29 8.05 -4.71
CA THR A 3 13.38 7.70 -3.59
C THR A 3 11.91 7.83 -3.98
N SER A 4 11.56 8.81 -4.81
CA SER A 4 10.24 8.98 -5.42
C SER A 4 9.80 7.75 -6.22
N THR A 5 10.69 7.18 -7.03
CA THR A 5 10.42 5.94 -7.79
C THR A 5 10.22 4.72 -6.89
N LYS A 6 10.97 4.65 -5.77
CA LYS A 6 10.81 3.55 -4.80
C LYS A 6 9.42 3.55 -4.17
N ILE A 7 8.89 4.72 -3.82
CA ILE A 7 7.56 4.87 -3.20
C ILE A 7 6.45 4.38 -4.15
N VAL A 8 6.53 4.76 -5.42
CA VAL A 8 5.57 4.32 -6.45
C VAL A 8 5.59 2.80 -6.61
N TRP A 9 6.78 2.21 -6.74
CA TRP A 9 6.95 0.75 -6.81
C TRP A 9 6.41 0.03 -5.58
N LEU A 10 6.62 0.58 -4.40
CA LEU A 10 6.13 0.00 -3.16
C LEU A 10 4.59 0.06 -3.05
N GLY A 11 3.97 1.09 -3.61
CA GLY A 11 2.52 1.17 -3.78
C GLY A 11 1.97 0.07 -4.69
N TYR A 12 2.59 -0.15 -5.86
CA TYR A 12 2.22 -1.25 -6.75
C TYR A 12 2.42 -2.62 -6.11
N ALA A 13 3.56 -2.82 -5.44
CA ALA A 13 3.84 -4.06 -4.72
C ALA A 13 2.78 -4.32 -3.64
N SER A 14 2.38 -3.30 -2.87
CA SER A 14 1.32 -3.45 -1.87
C SER A 14 0.00 -3.96 -2.44
N ILE A 15 -0.41 -3.42 -3.59
CA ILE A 15 -1.64 -3.84 -4.27
C ILE A 15 -1.51 -5.29 -4.77
N ALA A 16 -0.40 -5.63 -5.42
CA ALA A 16 -0.16 -6.99 -5.90
C ALA A 16 -0.12 -8.02 -4.75
N PHE A 17 0.55 -7.69 -3.64
CA PHE A 17 0.61 -8.55 -2.46
C PHE A 17 -0.75 -8.67 -1.75
N ALA A 18 -1.60 -7.64 -1.81
CA ALA A 18 -2.97 -7.73 -1.30
C ALA A 18 -3.78 -8.80 -2.05
N PHE A 19 -3.69 -8.80 -3.38
CA PHE A 19 -4.45 -9.73 -4.21
C PHE A 19 -3.93 -11.17 -4.13
N ILE A 20 -2.60 -11.36 -4.12
CA ILE A 20 -2.02 -12.71 -4.21
C ILE A 20 -1.95 -13.38 -2.83
N TRP A 21 -1.62 -12.62 -1.78
CA TRP A 21 -1.26 -13.17 -0.47
C TRP A 21 -2.06 -12.58 0.70
N GLY A 22 -2.89 -11.55 0.47
CA GLY A 22 -3.59 -10.83 1.53
C GLY A 22 -2.66 -10.09 2.51
N SER A 23 -1.39 -9.89 2.17
CA SER A 23 -0.33 -9.45 3.10
C SER A 23 0.47 -8.23 2.60
N GLY A 24 -0.14 -7.38 1.77
CA GLY A 24 0.47 -6.18 1.21
C GLY A 24 0.47 -4.95 2.13
N ILE A 25 -0.06 -5.06 3.36
CA ILE A 25 -0.17 -3.96 4.34
C ILE A 25 1.21 -3.38 4.69
N VAL A 26 2.22 -4.24 4.85
CA VAL A 26 3.58 -3.80 5.25
C VAL A 26 4.19 -2.93 4.16
N ALA A 27 4.04 -3.32 2.89
CA ALA A 27 4.50 -2.53 1.76
C ALA A 27 3.76 -1.17 1.67
N ALA A 28 2.43 -1.14 1.87
CA ALA A 28 1.68 0.12 1.91
C ALA A 28 2.15 1.04 3.05
N MET A 29 2.37 0.50 4.24
CA MET A 29 2.85 1.26 5.39
C MET A 29 4.24 1.86 5.16
N ILE A 30 5.18 1.06 4.63
CA ILE A 30 6.53 1.55 4.32
C ILE A 30 6.46 2.63 3.24
N ALA A 31 5.59 2.48 2.23
CA ALA A 31 5.40 3.45 1.16
C ALA A 31 4.88 4.78 1.70
N ARG A 32 3.87 4.74 2.58
CA ARG A 32 3.34 5.94 3.26
C ARG A 32 4.38 6.59 4.16
N ARG A 33 5.18 5.81 4.89
CA ARG A 33 6.22 6.34 5.77
C ARG A 33 7.31 7.05 4.98
N LEU A 34 7.81 6.42 3.91
CA LEU A 34 8.79 7.01 3.01
C LEU A 34 8.26 8.29 2.32
N ALA A 35 7.00 8.29 1.91
CA ALA A 35 6.34 9.47 1.34
C ALA A 35 6.12 10.60 2.36
N GLY A 36 6.06 10.29 3.67
CA GLY A 36 5.95 11.29 4.73
C GLY A 36 7.28 11.95 5.09
N THR A 37 8.39 11.22 4.94
CA THR A 37 9.73 11.71 5.28
C THR A 37 10.47 12.36 4.10
N TYR A 38 10.01 12.15 2.87
CA TYR A 38 10.68 12.67 1.68
C TYR A 38 10.21 14.10 1.35
N VAL A 39 11.14 15.04 1.33
CA VAL A 39 10.89 16.42 0.87
C VAL A 39 11.27 16.52 -0.61
N PRO A 40 10.31 16.71 -1.53
CA PRO A 40 10.62 16.82 -2.95
C PRO A 40 11.36 18.12 -3.23
N THR A 41 12.45 18.04 -3.99
CA THR A 41 13.26 19.20 -4.40
C THR A 41 12.88 19.74 -5.77
N THR A 42 12.08 18.98 -6.53
CA THR A 42 11.58 19.37 -7.85
C THR A 42 10.07 19.15 -7.99
N PRO A 43 9.36 19.93 -8.83
CA PRO A 43 7.93 19.76 -9.07
C PRO A 43 7.56 18.37 -9.60
N ARG A 44 8.44 17.79 -10.43
CA ARG A 44 8.27 16.44 -10.99
C ARG A 44 8.30 15.37 -9.90
N GLU A 45 9.24 15.48 -8.97
CA GLU A 45 9.31 14.58 -7.81
C GLU A 45 8.12 14.74 -6.87
N ALA A 46 7.59 15.95 -6.71
CA ALA A 46 6.37 16.19 -5.93
C ALA A 46 5.15 15.50 -6.57
N GLY A 47 5.07 15.47 -7.91
CA GLY A 47 4.05 14.71 -8.64
C GLY A 47 4.14 13.20 -8.40
N ASP A 48 5.33 12.63 -8.57
CA ASP A 48 5.57 11.20 -8.32
C ASP A 48 5.29 10.82 -6.86
N LEU A 49 5.64 11.68 -5.91
CA LEU A 49 5.37 11.45 -4.48
C LEU A 49 3.88 11.41 -4.19
N ARG A 50 3.10 12.35 -4.76
CA ARG A 50 1.64 12.38 -4.62
C ARG A 50 1.03 11.11 -5.21
N GLY A 51 1.45 10.71 -6.40
CA GLY A 51 1.01 9.47 -7.05
C GLY A 51 1.32 8.23 -6.21
N GLY A 52 2.56 8.11 -5.73
CA GLY A 52 2.98 7.00 -4.88
C GLY A 52 2.25 6.96 -3.53
N LYS A 53 1.98 8.11 -2.91
CA LYS A 53 1.21 8.21 -1.65
C LYS A 53 -0.24 7.79 -1.84
N LEU A 54 -0.83 8.14 -2.99
CA LEU A 54 -2.20 7.78 -3.34
C LEU A 54 -2.30 6.26 -3.59
N LEU A 55 -1.38 5.69 -4.36
CA LEU A 55 -1.25 4.24 -4.57
C LEU A 55 -1.06 3.47 -3.25
N ALA A 56 -0.18 3.96 -2.38
CA ALA A 56 0.04 3.35 -1.07
C ALA A 56 -1.22 3.38 -0.18
N THR A 57 -2.02 4.44 -0.28
CA THR A 57 -3.27 4.57 0.47
C THR A 57 -4.32 3.60 -0.08
N ILE A 58 -4.45 3.48 -1.40
CA ILE A 58 -5.32 2.49 -2.04
C ILE A 58 -4.90 1.06 -1.64
N GLY A 59 -3.61 0.75 -1.72
CA GLY A 59 -3.08 -0.55 -1.29
C GLY A 59 -3.38 -0.87 0.17
N LEU A 60 -3.31 0.13 1.07
CA LEU A 60 -3.67 -0.05 2.47
C LEU A 60 -5.15 -0.40 2.66
N TRP A 61 -6.06 0.35 2.01
CA TRP A 61 -7.50 0.10 2.08
C TRP A 61 -7.86 -1.26 1.49
N LEU A 62 -7.27 -1.61 0.35
CA LEU A 62 -7.48 -2.90 -0.29
C LEU A 62 -7.09 -4.05 0.65
N ASN A 63 -5.92 -3.96 1.28
CA ASN A 63 -5.50 -4.95 2.27
C ASN A 63 -6.43 -5.00 3.49
N ALA A 64 -6.93 -3.86 3.97
CA ALA A 64 -7.89 -3.84 5.08
C ALA A 64 -9.19 -4.58 4.71
N VAL A 65 -9.68 -4.40 3.48
CA VAL A 65 -10.85 -5.13 2.96
C VAL A 65 -10.55 -6.63 2.87
N VAL A 66 -9.40 -7.02 2.31
CA VAL A 66 -9.02 -8.44 2.20
C VAL A 66 -8.94 -9.10 3.58
N LEU A 67 -8.33 -8.44 4.57
CA LEU A 67 -8.28 -8.94 5.94
C LEU A 67 -9.68 -9.06 6.56
N ALA A 68 -10.56 -8.08 6.35
CA ALA A 68 -11.93 -8.15 6.83
C ALA A 68 -12.68 -9.36 6.24
N VAL A 69 -12.49 -9.63 4.94
CA VAL A 69 -13.08 -10.79 4.26
C VAL A 69 -12.50 -12.11 4.80
N ILE A 70 -11.18 -12.19 5.04
CA ILE A 70 -10.54 -13.37 5.62
C ILE A 70 -11.08 -13.64 7.03
N ILE A 71 -11.14 -12.62 7.88
CA ILE A 71 -11.67 -12.72 9.25
C ILE A 71 -13.14 -13.16 9.21
N TRP A 72 -13.94 -12.53 8.35
CA TRP A 72 -15.35 -12.90 8.15
C TRP A 72 -15.49 -14.37 7.74
N SER A 73 -14.70 -14.80 6.75
CA SER A 73 -14.69 -16.19 6.28
C SER A 73 -14.34 -17.17 7.40
N MET A 74 -13.34 -16.87 8.22
CA MET A 74 -12.97 -17.73 9.36
C MET A 74 -14.09 -17.82 10.41
N ILE A 75 -14.72 -16.69 10.76
CA ILE A 75 -15.87 -16.69 11.68
C ILE A 75 -17.00 -17.54 11.10
N SER A 76 -17.36 -17.35 9.84
CA SER A 76 -18.43 -18.12 9.19
C SER A 76 -18.12 -19.61 9.07
N THR A 77 -16.84 -20.00 9.03
CA THR A 77 -16.44 -21.41 8.89
C THR A 77 -16.38 -22.13 10.24
N HIS A 78 -16.13 -21.41 11.33
CA HIS A 78 -15.96 -22.00 12.67
C HIS A 78 -17.19 -21.85 13.59
N VAL A 79 -18.13 -20.96 13.25
CA VAL A 79 -19.30 -20.62 14.10
C VAL A 79 -20.62 -21.17 13.54
N LEU A 80 -20.67 -21.55 12.25
CA LEU A 80 -21.79 -22.24 11.60
C LEU A 80 -21.42 -23.71 11.35
#